data_AF-A0A3B9UEC8-F1
#
_entry.id   AF-A0A3B9UEC8-F1
#
_cell.length_a   1.000
_cell.length_b   1.000
_cell.length_c   1.000
_cell.angle_alpha   90.00
_cell.angle_beta   90.00
_cell.angle_gamma   90.00
#
_symmetry.space_group_name_H-M   'P 1'
#
loop_
_entity.id
_entity.type
_entity.pdbx_description
1 polymer ?
#
loop_
_entity_poly.entity_id
_entity_poly.type
_entity_poly.pdbx_seq_one_letter_code
_entity_poly.pdbx_strand_id
1 'polypeptide(L)' 'MNLSPKYFAKILLFGEYGVIRDAMALSIPYTSYSGVLRLPDGEAS' A
#
# COMPACT_ATOMS: atom_id res chain seq x y z
N MET A 1 -23.22 5.31 -2.23
CA MET A 1 -21.94 5.97 -2.56
C MET A 1 -20.88 4.88 -2.59
N ASN A 2 -20.42 4.47 -3.78
CA ASN A 2 -19.33 3.50 -3.87
C ASN A 2 -18.02 4.23 -3.52
N LEU A 3 -17.63 4.20 -2.24
CA LEU A 3 -16.32 4.67 -1.82
C LEU A 3 -15.29 3.64 -2.27
N SER A 4 -14.56 3.95 -3.33
CA SER A 4 -13.38 3.18 -3.68
C SER A 4 -12.30 3.41 -2.61
N PRO A 5 -11.71 2.36 -2.02
CA PRO A 5 -10.71 2.51 -0.97
C PRO A 5 -9.47 3.23 -1.50
N LYS A 6 -8.99 4.21 -0.72
CA LYS A 6 -7.79 4.99 -1.02
C LYS A 6 -6.58 4.32 -0.38
N TYR A 7 -5.58 4.02 -1.20
CA TYR A 7 -4.32 3.42 -0.78
C TYR A 7 -3.25 4.51 -0.68
N PHE A 8 -2.59 4.60 0.47
CA PHE A 8 -1.53 5.58 0.71
C PHE A 8 -0.16 4.91 0.61
N ALA A 9 0.82 5.64 0.07
CA ALA A 9 2.19 5.19 0.10
C ALA A 9 2.78 5.20 1.52
N LYS A 10 3.89 4.47 1.67
CA LYS A 10 4.72 4.45 2.85
C LYS A 10 6.18 4.53 2.40
N ILE A 11 7.02 5.14 3.23
CA ILE A 11 8.47 5.13 3.05
C ILE A 11 9.04 4.12 4.03
N LEU A 12 9.86 3.20 3.53
CA LEU A 12 10.61 2.27 4.36
C LEU A 12 11.91 2.95 4.79
N LEU A 13 12.11 3.13 6.09
CA LEU A 13 13.35 3.68 6.64
C LEU A 13 14.39 2.58 6.84
N PHE A 14 13.95 1.37 7.19
CA PHE A 14 14.80 0.20 7.38
C PHE A 14 14.03 -1.09 7.05
N GLY A 15 14.76 -2.11 6.57
CA GLY A 15 14.23 -3.46 6.43
C GLY A 15 13.73 -3.86 5.03
N GLU A 16 14.23 -3.23 3.96
CA GLU A 16 13.84 -3.49 2.56
C GLU A 16 13.79 -4.99 2.20
N TYR A 17 14.91 -5.69 2.37
CA TYR A 17 14.96 -7.13 2.13
C TYR A 17 14.61 -7.96 3.37
N GLY A 18 14.71 -7.35 4.56
CA GLY A 18 14.44 -8.02 5.83
C GLY A 18 12.97 -8.41 5.97
N VAL A 19 12.04 -7.55 5.57
CA VAL A 19 10.60 -7.80 5.69
C VAL A 19 10.14 -8.98 4.82
N ILE A 20 10.82 -9.22 3.70
CA ILE A 20 10.57 -10.37 2.82
C ILE A 20 11.05 -11.68 3.47
N ARG A 21 11.94 -11.59 4.46
CA ARG A 21 12.47 -12.70 5.25
C ARG A 21 11.92 -12.72 6.69
N ASP A 22 10.71 -12.20 6.89
CA ASP A 22 10.00 -12.18 8.17
C ASP A 22 10.72 -11.40 9.29
N ALA A 23 11.65 -10.52 8.94
CA ALA A 23 12.31 -9.62 9.89
C ALA A 23 11.51 -8.32 10.07
N MET A 24 11.72 -7.66 11.22
CA MET A 24 11.10 -6.36 11.50
C MET A 24 11.62 -5.26 10.56
N ALA A 25 10.74 -4.31 10.25
CA ALA A 25 11.04 -3.14 9.42
C ALA A 25 10.43 -1.88 10.04
N LEU A 26 11.02 -0.72 9.76
CA LEU A 26 10.53 0.58 10.20
C LEU A 26 10.05 1.37 8.99
N SER A 27 8.79 1.80 9.00
CA SER A 27 8.21 2.61 7.92
C SER A 27 7.42 3.80 8.47
N ILE A 28 7.27 4.84 7.65
CA ILE A 28 6.44 6.01 7.94
C ILE A 28 5.37 6.19 6.86
N PRO A 29 4.19 6.76 7.19
CA PRO A 29 3.20 7.12 6.19
C PRO A 29 3.72 8.19 5.22
N TYR A 30 3.39 8.07 3.93
CA TYR A 30 3.67 9.08 2.92
C TYR A 30 2.38 9.49 2.21
N THR A 31 1.74 10.54 2.73
CA THR A 31 0.38 10.95 2.34
C THR A 31 0.31 11.71 1.02
N SER A 32 1.43 12.28 0.55
CA SER A 32 1.50 13.02 -0.72
C SER A 32 1.31 12.13 -1.96
N TYR A 33 1.48 10.82 -1.83
CA TYR A 33 1.23 9.86 -2.91
C TYR A 33 0.16 8.85 -2.48
N SER A 34 -0.89 8.74 -3.30
CA SER A 34 -2.01 7.84 -3.04
C SER A 34 -2.71 7.45 -4.33
N GLY A 35 -3.38 6.31 -4.31
CA GLY A 35 -4.10 5.77 -5.46
C GLY A 35 -5.40 5.10 -5.06
N VAL A 36 -6.15 4.69 -6.08
CA VAL A 36 -7.37 3.90 -5.96
C VAL A 36 -7.16 2.64 -6.79
N LEU A 37 -7.50 1.49 -6.24
CA LEU A 37 -7.46 0.24 -7.00
C LEU A 37 -8.60 0.23 -8.02
N ARG A 38 -8.26 0.18 -9.31
CA ARG A 38 -9.21 -0.01 -10.41
C ARG A 38 -9.13 -1.46 -10.86
N LEU A 39 -10.19 -2.22 -10.61
CA LEU A 39 -10.34 -3.55 -11.16
C LEU A 39 -11.00 -3.43 -12.54
N PRO A 40 -10.66 -4.32 -13.50
CA PRO A 40 -11.44 -4.43 -14.74
C PRO A 40 -12.91 -4.72 -14.42
N ASP A 41 -13.82 -4.14 -15.21
CA ASP A 41 -15.25 -4.40 -15.05
C ASP A 41 -15.52 -5.90 -15.21
N GLY A 42 -15.83 -6.59 -14.10
CA GLY A 42 -16.14 -8.03 -14.07
C GLY A 42 -15.38 -8.88 -13.05
N GLU A 43 -14.36 -8.35 -12.37
CA GLU A 43 -13.55 -9.14 -11.41
C GLU A 43 -13.79 -8.81 -9.93
N ALA A 44 -14.60 -7.80 -9.63
CA ALA A 44 -15.09 -7.54 -8.29
C ALA A 44 -16.45 -8.24 -8.11
N SER A 45 -16.41 -9.55 -7.88
CA SER A 45 -17.56 -10.32 -7.39
C SER A 45 -17.55 -10.42 -5.87
#